data_AF-A0A2T2XEW5-F1
#
_entry.id   AF-A0A2T2XEW5-F1
#
_cell.length_a   1.000
_cell.length_b   1.000
_cell.length_c   1.000
_cell.angle_alpha   90.00
_cell.angle_beta   90.00
_cell.angle_gamma   90.00
#
_symmetry.space_group_name_H-M   'P 1'
#
loop_
_entity.id
_entity.type
_entity.pdbx_description
1 polymer ?
#
loop_
_entity_poly.entity_id
_entity_poly.type
_entity_poly.pdbx_seq_one_letter_code
_entity_poly.pdbx_strand_id
1 'polypeptide(L)'
;MASFAESFGASVYYNSSAAMAELPEAAPIQGLSHLNSVPYSLPGGLVAQRWVSSGASGAGSTLALRWHEGDWTIWVFGGISLRNTATSITTDLQHYRLPPFPGVLSVDAAPDGQHSNLAWTTGDVVYQVGAMHQVVHAIEMAASMRYYAQG
;
A
#
# COMPACT_ATOMS: atom_id res chain seq x y z
N MET A 1 -15.23 -18.53 4.91
CA MET A 1 -14.42 -18.17 3.74
C MET A 1 -14.90 -16.80 3.27
N ALA A 2 -14.11 -15.75 3.46
CA ALA A 2 -14.45 -14.44 2.92
C ALA A 2 -14.02 -14.43 1.45
N SER A 3 -14.98 -14.35 0.54
CA SER A 3 -14.68 -14.05 -0.86
C SER A 3 -14.42 -12.55 -0.95
N PHE A 4 -13.20 -12.18 -1.30
CA PHE A 4 -12.85 -10.81 -1.65
C PHE A 4 -13.47 -10.53 -3.03
N ALA A 5 -14.60 -9.83 -3.07
CA ALA A 5 -15.15 -9.32 -4.32
C ALA A 5 -14.33 -8.08 -4.71
N GLU A 6 -13.69 -8.10 -5.87
CA GLU A 6 -13.06 -6.92 -6.46
C GLU A 6 -14.08 -5.78 -6.48
N SER A 7 -13.73 -4.65 -5.86
CA SER A 7 -14.62 -3.50 -5.74
C SER A 7 -13.91 -2.23 -6.15
N PHE A 8 -14.64 -1.36 -6.85
CA PHE A 8 -14.23 0.00 -7.14
C PHE A 8 -15.36 0.93 -6.71
N GLY A 9 -15.01 1.99 -5.99
CA GLY A 9 -15.97 2.97 -5.48
C GLY A 9 -15.37 4.36 -5.40
N ALA A 10 -16.25 5.35 -5.42
CA ALA A 10 -15.92 6.75 -5.16
C ALA A 10 -16.94 7.36 -4.21
N SER A 11 -16.45 8.13 -3.24
CA SER A 11 -17.27 8.83 -2.25
C SER A 11 -16.90 10.31 -2.26
N VAL A 12 -17.91 11.18 -2.34
CA VAL A 12 -17.74 12.64 -2.28
C VAL A 12 -17.98 13.11 -0.86
N TYR A 13 -17.08 13.96 -0.37
CA TYR A 13 -17.14 14.55 0.96
C TYR A 13 -17.36 16.05 0.88
N TYR A 14 -17.65 16.68 2.02
CA TYR A 14 -17.97 18.11 2.05
C TYR A 14 -16.74 19.03 1.86
N ASN A 15 -15.53 18.50 2.04
CA ASN A 15 -14.27 19.16 1.68
C ASN A 15 -13.10 18.16 1.62
N SER A 16 -11.93 18.63 1.17
CA SER A 16 -10.71 17.83 1.05
C SER A 16 -10.17 17.32 2.39
N SER A 17 -10.32 18.09 3.46
CA SER A 17 -9.92 17.65 4.80
C SER A 17 -10.69 16.42 5.26
N ALA A 18 -12.00 16.39 4.98
CA ALA A 18 -12.87 15.26 5.28
C ALA A 18 -12.52 14.05 4.40
N ALA A 19 -12.31 14.26 3.11
CA ALA A 19 -11.86 13.19 2.21
C ALA A 19 -10.52 12.56 2.67
N MET A 20 -9.56 13.38 3.10
CA MET A 20 -8.29 12.87 3.62
C MET A 20 -8.44 12.08 4.92
N ALA A 21 -9.35 12.48 5.80
CA ALA A 21 -9.63 11.77 7.06
C ALA A 21 -10.21 10.36 6.84
N GLU A 22 -10.71 10.09 5.63
CA GLU A 22 -11.39 8.85 5.25
C GLU A 22 -10.48 7.92 4.44
N LEU A 23 -9.25 8.35 4.14
CA LEU A 23 -8.24 7.42 3.68
C LEU A 23 -8.02 6.37 4.77
N PRO A 24 -8.00 5.08 4.41
CA PRO A 24 -7.75 4.04 5.37
C PRO A 24 -6.39 4.30 6.00
N GLU A 25 -6.35 4.35 7.33
CA GLU A 25 -5.06 4.24 7.98
C GLU A 25 -4.49 2.89 7.56
N ALA A 26 -3.32 2.95 6.93
CA ALA A 26 -2.25 1.98 7.07
C ALA A 26 -2.52 1.08 8.30
N ALA A 27 -3.19 -0.06 8.13
CA ALA A 27 -3.78 -0.77 9.27
C ALA A 27 -2.66 -1.42 10.08
N PRO A 28 -2.51 -1.10 11.38
CA PRO A 28 -1.55 -1.81 12.22
C PRO A 28 -1.95 -3.28 12.24
N ILE A 29 -1.09 -4.15 11.69
CA ILE A 29 -1.27 -5.59 11.91
C ILE A 29 -1.32 -5.78 13.44
N GLN A 30 -2.39 -6.43 13.91
CA GLN A 30 -2.55 -6.69 15.34
C GLN A 30 -1.29 -7.37 15.88
N GLY A 31 -0.66 -6.75 16.86
CA GLY A 31 0.62 -7.22 17.41
C GLY A 31 1.89 -6.61 16.80
N LEU A 32 1.81 -5.61 15.92
CA LEU A 32 2.99 -4.84 15.50
C LEU A 32 3.25 -3.58 16.31
N SER A 33 2.24 -3.04 16.99
CA SER A 33 2.33 -1.77 17.73
C SER A 33 3.35 -1.80 18.88
N HIS A 34 3.74 -2.98 19.34
CA HIS A 34 4.77 -3.18 20.37
C HIS A 34 6.14 -3.57 19.79
N LEU A 35 6.26 -3.72 18.47
CA LEU A 35 7.50 -4.10 17.81
C LEU A 35 8.24 -2.87 17.31
N ASN A 36 9.54 -2.83 17.58
CA ASN A 36 10.42 -1.81 17.00
C ASN A 36 10.50 -1.99 15.49
N SER A 37 10.31 -0.91 14.74
CA SER A 37 10.67 -0.87 13.32
C SER A 37 12.15 -0.56 13.15
N VAL A 38 12.80 -1.21 12.19
CA VAL A 38 14.17 -0.88 11.76
C VAL A 38 14.18 -0.45 10.31
N PRO A 39 15.10 0.42 9.87
CA PRO A 39 15.27 0.73 8.47
C PRO A 39 15.57 -0.52 7.64
N TYR A 40 15.06 -0.55 6.40
CA TYR A 40 15.26 -1.62 5.46
C TYR A 40 15.38 -1.08 4.04
N SER A 41 16.49 -1.40 3.37
CA SER A 41 16.75 -0.94 2.01
C SER A 41 15.92 -1.74 1.01
N LEU A 42 15.19 -1.01 0.16
CA LEU A 42 14.50 -1.51 -1.01
C LEU A 42 15.27 -1.12 -2.28
N PRO A 43 14.97 -1.76 -3.43
CA PRO A 43 15.51 -1.36 -4.71
C PRO A 43 15.27 0.12 -5.03
N GLY A 44 16.14 0.70 -5.86
CA GLY A 44 16.04 2.12 -6.22
C GLY A 44 16.48 3.11 -5.13
N GLY A 45 17.09 2.62 -4.04
CA GLY A 45 17.55 3.47 -2.93
C GLY A 45 16.47 3.85 -1.93
N LEU A 46 15.26 3.29 -2.06
CA LEU A 46 14.17 3.51 -1.12
C LEU A 46 14.48 2.87 0.24
N VAL A 47 14.04 3.53 1.30
CA VAL A 47 14.18 3.03 2.68
C VAL A 47 12.78 2.83 3.26
N ALA A 48 12.46 1.57 3.54
CA ALA A 48 11.26 1.19 4.25
C ALA A 48 11.51 1.06 5.75
N GLN A 49 10.46 1.27 6.53
CA GLN A 49 10.35 0.79 7.90
C GLN A 49 9.99 -0.70 7.86
N ARG A 50 10.76 -1.52 8.58
CA ARG A 50 10.56 -2.96 8.67
C ARG A 50 10.22 -3.37 10.09
N TRP A 51 9.11 -4.09 10.25
CA TRP A 51 8.75 -4.72 11.52
C TRP A 51 9.16 -6.19 11.51
N VAL A 52 9.72 -6.67 12.60
CA VAL A 52 10.21 -8.04 12.76
C VAL A 52 9.65 -8.66 14.04
N SER A 53 9.18 -9.90 13.99
CA SER A 53 8.92 -10.68 15.21
C SER A 53 10.16 -11.47 15.63
N SER A 54 10.48 -11.45 16.92
CA SER A 54 11.42 -12.39 17.53
C SER A 54 10.77 -13.77 17.70
N GLY A 55 10.73 -14.56 16.64
CA GLY A 55 10.45 -16.00 16.72
C GLY A 55 11.71 -16.77 17.14
N ALA A 56 11.53 -17.85 17.92
CA ALA A 56 12.59 -18.65 18.55
C ALA A 56 13.48 -19.42 17.54
N SER A 57 14.33 -18.71 16.79
CA SER A 57 15.54 -19.23 16.12
C SER A 57 16.22 -18.11 15.33
N GLY A 58 16.85 -17.16 16.03
CA GLY A 58 17.97 -16.31 15.54
C GLY A 58 17.77 -15.34 14.36
N ALA A 59 16.74 -15.50 13.53
CA ALA A 59 16.43 -14.64 12.40
C ALA A 59 14.97 -14.18 12.51
N GLY A 60 14.76 -12.96 12.99
CA GLY A 60 13.42 -12.38 13.11
C GLY A 60 12.70 -12.41 11.76
N SER A 61 11.47 -12.93 11.73
CA SER A 61 10.64 -12.93 10.51
C SER A 61 10.15 -11.51 10.23
N THR A 62 10.34 -11.04 9.00
CA THR A 62 9.80 -9.74 8.57
C THR A 62 8.28 -9.84 8.46
N LEU A 63 7.57 -9.01 9.20
CA LEU A 63 6.11 -9.03 9.27
C LEU A 63 5.45 -7.96 8.40
N ALA A 64 6.13 -6.83 8.23
CA ALA A 64 5.66 -5.71 7.44
C ALA A 64 6.84 -4.89 6.89
N LEU A 65 6.61 -4.29 5.74
CA LEU A 65 7.40 -3.20 5.16
C LEU A 65 6.47 -2.03 4.86
N ARG A 66 6.84 -0.84 5.31
CA ARG A 66 6.11 0.41 5.01
C ARG A 66 7.08 1.47 4.53
N TRP A 67 6.72 2.18 3.47
CA TRP A 67 7.48 3.32 2.97
C TRP A 67 6.55 4.36 2.36
N HIS A 68 7.13 5.49 1.97
CA HIS A 68 6.42 6.56 1.29
C HIS A 68 6.94 6.72 -0.15
N GLU A 69 6.03 7.03 -1.06
CA GLU A 69 6.30 7.43 -2.45
C GLU A 69 5.55 8.73 -2.72
N GLY A 70 6.21 9.87 -2.56
CA GLY A 70 5.52 11.17 -2.48
C GLY A 70 4.53 11.19 -1.32
N ASP A 71 3.28 11.58 -1.59
CA ASP A 71 2.19 11.63 -0.60
C ASP A 71 1.52 10.26 -0.37
N TRP A 72 2.02 9.21 -1.00
CA TRP A 72 1.50 7.86 -0.82
C TRP A 72 2.16 7.14 0.34
N THR A 73 1.35 6.42 1.11
CA THR A 73 1.83 5.39 2.04
C THR A 73 1.68 4.03 1.40
N ILE A 74 2.78 3.29 1.29
CA ILE A 74 2.76 1.92 0.77
C ILE A 74 3.10 0.97 1.91
N TRP A 75 2.21 0.00 2.12
CA TRP A 75 2.32 -1.01 3.17
C TRP A 75 2.20 -2.40 2.55
N VAL A 76 3.26 -3.20 2.70
CA VAL A 76 3.25 -4.63 2.39
C VAL A 76 3.35 -5.43 3.67
N PHE A 77 2.45 -6.38 3.88
CA PHE A 77 2.40 -7.23 5.05
C PHE A 77 2.03 -8.66 4.71
N GLY A 78 2.13 -9.55 5.69
CA GLY A 78 1.68 -10.93 5.54
C GLY A 78 2.64 -11.80 4.71
N GLY A 79 2.76 -13.06 5.13
CA GLY A 79 3.40 -14.11 4.35
C GLY A 79 4.92 -14.05 4.14
N ILE A 80 5.41 -15.06 3.42
CA ILE A 80 6.84 -15.30 3.15
C ILE A 80 7.37 -14.50 1.95
N SER A 81 6.46 -13.96 1.12
CA SER A 81 6.79 -13.30 -0.15
C SER A 81 6.96 -11.79 -0.03
N LEU A 82 6.89 -11.25 1.18
CA LEU A 82 6.86 -9.81 1.48
C LEU A 82 7.98 -9.01 0.77
N ARG A 83 9.21 -9.53 0.77
CA ARG A 83 10.34 -8.90 0.07
C ARG A 83 10.13 -8.87 -1.45
N ASN A 84 9.66 -9.97 -2.03
CA ASN A 84 9.45 -10.07 -3.48
C ASN A 84 8.31 -9.13 -3.91
N THR A 85 7.24 -9.08 -3.13
CA THR A 85 6.12 -8.15 -3.33
C THR A 85 6.58 -6.69 -3.26
N ALA A 86 7.32 -6.31 -2.22
CA ALA A 86 7.83 -4.95 -2.10
C ALA A 86 8.77 -4.58 -3.26
N THR A 87 9.66 -5.48 -3.66
CA THR A 87 10.50 -5.29 -4.84
C THR A 87 9.67 -5.08 -6.12
N SER A 88 8.67 -5.93 -6.36
CA SER A 88 7.78 -5.79 -7.53
C SER A 88 7.12 -4.41 -7.55
N ILE A 89 6.53 -3.99 -6.42
CA ILE A 89 5.89 -2.68 -6.30
C ILE A 89 6.89 -1.55 -6.61
N THR A 90 8.10 -1.60 -6.04
CA THR A 90 9.11 -0.57 -6.33
C THR A 90 9.51 -0.53 -7.81
N THR A 91 9.53 -1.67 -8.50
CA THR A 91 9.78 -1.73 -9.95
C THR A 91 8.59 -1.20 -10.75
N ASP A 92 7.37 -1.53 -10.37
CA ASP A 92 6.15 -1.07 -11.04
C ASP A 92 6.01 0.46 -10.93
N LEU A 93 6.32 1.03 -9.76
CA LEU A 93 6.29 2.48 -9.53
C LEU A 93 7.32 3.27 -10.36
N GLN A 94 8.38 2.62 -10.83
CA GLN A 94 9.32 3.25 -11.79
C GLN A 94 8.68 3.45 -13.16
N HIS A 95 7.70 2.61 -13.52
CA HIS A 95 6.99 2.66 -14.80
C HIS A 95 5.66 3.42 -14.68
N TYR A 96 4.92 3.19 -13.60
CA TYR A 96 3.59 3.73 -13.34
C TYR A 96 3.62 4.64 -12.11
N ARG A 97 4.00 5.91 -12.33
CA ARG A 97 4.02 6.90 -11.25
C ARG A 97 2.61 7.16 -10.74
N LEU A 98 2.44 7.02 -9.43
CA LEU A 98 1.19 7.33 -8.75
C LEU A 98 0.83 8.82 -8.92
N PRO A 99 -0.47 9.16 -8.90
CA PRO A 99 -0.90 10.54 -9.03
C PRO A 99 -0.42 11.35 -7.80
N PRO A 100 -0.22 12.68 -7.96
CA PRO A 100 0.32 13.54 -6.91
C PRO A 100 -0.78 13.91 -5.88
N PHE A 101 -1.48 12.90 -5.38
CA PHE A 101 -2.51 13.05 -4.36
C PHE A 101 -2.23 12.09 -3.21
N PRO A 102 -2.63 12.44 -1.97
CA PRO A 102 -2.54 11.53 -0.85
C PRO A 102 -3.24 10.21 -1.12
N GLY A 103 -2.57 9.11 -0.79
CA GLY A 103 -3.12 7.78 -0.99
C GLY A 103 -2.44 6.71 -0.15
N VAL A 104 -3.09 5.56 -0.08
CA VAL A 104 -2.63 4.40 0.67
C VAL A 104 -2.76 3.17 -0.22
N LEU A 105 -1.66 2.44 -0.38
CA LEU A 105 -1.62 1.11 -0.97
C LEU A 105 -1.26 0.12 0.13
N SER A 106 -2.16 -0.82 0.39
CA SER A 106 -1.98 -1.90 1.37
C SER A 106 -2.01 -3.23 0.65
N VAL A 107 -1.04 -4.11 0.91
CA VAL A 107 -0.88 -5.40 0.22
C VAL A 107 -0.62 -6.50 1.22
N ASP A 108 -1.49 -7.50 1.25
CA ASP A 108 -1.25 -8.77 1.93
C ASP A 108 -0.53 -9.73 0.95
N ALA A 109 0.74 -10.04 1.23
CA ALA A 109 1.58 -10.94 0.45
C ALA A 109 1.35 -12.41 0.88
N ALA A 110 0.09 -12.84 0.80
CA ALA A 110 -0.36 -14.16 1.17
C ALA A 110 0.23 -15.27 0.26
N PRO A 111 0.23 -16.55 0.71
CA PRO A 111 0.74 -17.66 -0.09
C PRO A 111 -0.07 -17.96 -1.36
N ASP A 112 -1.36 -17.60 -1.37
CA ASP A 112 -2.30 -17.84 -2.47
C ASP A 112 -2.30 -16.73 -3.53
N GLY A 113 -1.56 -15.65 -3.29
CA GLY A 113 -1.52 -14.47 -4.15
C GLY A 113 -1.32 -13.20 -3.34
N GLN A 114 -1.35 -12.06 -4.03
CA GLN A 114 -1.30 -10.76 -3.36
C GLN A 114 -2.72 -10.22 -3.27
N HIS A 115 -3.14 -9.77 -2.10
CA HIS A 115 -4.43 -9.10 -1.94
C HIS A 115 -4.16 -7.63 -1.67
N SER A 116 -4.44 -6.77 -2.65
CA SER A 116 -4.21 -5.33 -2.51
C SER A 116 -5.51 -4.56 -2.28
N ASN A 117 -5.39 -3.54 -1.44
CA ASN A 117 -6.37 -2.48 -1.25
C ASN A 117 -5.68 -1.15 -1.50
N LEU A 118 -6.36 -0.26 -2.18
CA LEU A 118 -5.82 1.00 -2.64
C LEU A 118 -6.88 2.08 -2.44
N ALA A 119 -6.50 3.20 -1.86
CA ALA A 119 -7.38 4.34 -1.68
C ALA A 119 -6.61 5.64 -1.88
N TRP A 120 -7.22 6.64 -2.51
CA TRP A 120 -6.58 7.94 -2.72
C TRP A 120 -7.63 9.04 -2.83
N THR A 121 -7.20 10.28 -2.60
CA THR A 121 -8.06 11.45 -2.73
C THR A 121 -7.85 12.20 -4.02
N THR A 122 -8.84 12.95 -4.46
CA THR A 122 -8.69 14.01 -5.46
C THR A 122 -9.68 15.11 -5.10
N GLY A 123 -9.18 16.20 -4.52
CA GLY A 123 -10.05 17.24 -3.95
C GLY A 123 -10.86 16.70 -2.78
N ASP A 124 -12.18 16.74 -2.92
CA ASP A 124 -13.17 16.27 -1.95
C ASP A 124 -13.67 14.84 -2.23
N VAL A 125 -13.08 14.13 -3.21
CA VAL A 125 -13.44 12.75 -3.56
C VAL A 125 -12.42 11.76 -3.02
N VAL A 126 -12.88 10.66 -2.45
CA VAL A 126 -12.07 9.46 -2.13
C VAL A 126 -12.40 8.37 -3.13
N TYR A 127 -11.38 7.83 -3.79
CA TYR A 127 -11.48 6.62 -4.59
C TYR A 127 -10.96 5.45 -3.78
N GLN A 128 -11.63 4.30 -3.90
CA GLN A 128 -11.23 3.07 -3.22
C GLN A 128 -11.33 1.90 -4.18
N VAL A 129 -10.32 1.05 -4.10
CA VAL A 129 -10.17 -0.20 -4.82
C VAL A 129 -9.85 -1.27 -3.79
N GLY A 130 -10.68 -2.30 -3.72
CA GLY A 130 -10.46 -3.42 -2.81
C GLY A 130 -10.14 -4.70 -3.55
N ALA A 131 -9.54 -5.65 -2.81
CA ALA A 131 -9.57 -7.06 -3.15
C ALA A 131 -8.88 -7.46 -4.49
N MET A 132 -7.94 -6.67 -4.98
CA MET A 132 -7.23 -7.04 -6.22
C MET A 132 -6.23 -8.16 -5.95
N HIS A 133 -6.31 -9.23 -6.75
CA HIS A 133 -5.41 -10.39 -6.65
C HIS A 133 -3.97 -10.10 -7.14
N GLN A 134 -3.77 -8.97 -7.83
CA GLN A 134 -2.48 -8.54 -8.37
C GLN A 134 -2.26 -7.06 -8.08
N VAL A 135 -1.20 -6.73 -7.34
CA VAL A 135 -0.89 -5.35 -6.94
C VAL A 135 -0.65 -4.43 -8.14
N VAL A 136 -0.08 -4.95 -9.23
CA VAL A 136 0.23 -4.16 -10.43
C VAL A 136 -1.03 -3.53 -11.02
N HIS A 137 -2.15 -4.25 -11.06
CA HIS A 137 -3.41 -3.70 -11.56
C HIS A 137 -3.93 -2.55 -10.69
N ALA A 138 -3.70 -2.59 -9.37
CA ALA A 138 -4.05 -1.50 -8.47
C ALA A 138 -3.20 -0.25 -8.78
N ILE A 139 -1.89 -0.44 -8.96
CA ILE A 139 -0.96 0.65 -9.30
C ILE A 139 -1.33 1.26 -10.65
N GLU A 140 -1.57 0.43 -11.67
CA GLU A 140 -2.00 0.89 -13.00
C GLU A 140 -3.30 1.69 -12.93
N MET A 141 -4.27 1.23 -12.13
CA MET A 141 -5.55 1.94 -11.96
C MET A 141 -5.34 3.32 -11.33
N ALA A 142 -4.59 3.43 -10.23
CA ALA A 142 -4.27 4.74 -9.63
C ALA A 142 -3.50 5.64 -10.61
N ALA A 143 -2.50 5.09 -11.29
CA ALA A 143 -1.68 5.84 -12.25
C ALA A 143 -2.51 6.37 -13.43
N SER A 144 -3.53 5.62 -13.88
CA SER A 144 -4.42 6.04 -14.98
C SER A 144 -5.30 7.25 -14.64
N MET A 145 -5.55 7.51 -13.35
CA MET A 145 -6.39 8.62 -12.87
C MET A 145 -5.59 9.92 -12.68
N ARG A 146 -4.33 9.93 -13.11
CA ARG A 146 -3.49 11.12 -13.07
C ARG A 146 -4.05 12.18 -14.01
N TYR A 147 -4.55 13.28 -13.45
CA TYR A 147 -4.88 14.46 -14.23
C TYR A 147 -3.59 15.05 -14.80
N TYR A 148 -3.46 15.02 -16.13
CA TYR A 148 -2.51 15.87 -16.83
C TYR A 148 -3.13 17.27 -16.91
N ALA A 149 -2.43 18.28 -16.40
CA ALA A 149 -2.83 19.66 -16.67
C ALA A 149 -2.89 19.81 -18.20
N GLN A 150 -4.07 20.12 -18.75
CA GLN A 150 -4.14 20.55 -20.14
C GLN A 150 -3.39 21.88 -20.21
N GLY A 151 -2.28 21.87 -20.95
CA GLY A 151 -1.50 23.07 -21.24
C GLY A 151 -2.24 24.04 -22.14
#